data_AF-A0A519CW87-F1
#
_entry.id   AF-A0A519CW87-F1
#
_cell.length_a   1.000
_cell.length_b   1.000
_cell.length_c   1.000
_cell.angle_alpha   90.00
_cell.angle_beta   90.00
_cell.angle_gamma   90.00
#
_symmetry.space_group_name_H-M   'P 1'
#
loop_
_entity.id
_entity.type
_entity.pdbx_description
1 polymer ?
#
loop_
_entity_poly.entity_id
_entity_poly.type
_entity_poly.pdbx_seq_one_letter_code
_entity_poly.pdbx_strand_id
1 'polypeptide(L)' 'MNSDFENILIKIPEIGKNMHELMVELFPICRSITGNGVRQSLQILQNHISLNVSEIPSGTEVFDWTIPREWN' A
#
# COMPACT_ATOMS: atom_id res chain seq x y z
N MET A 1 14.41 24.96 12.47
CA MET A 1 13.43 23.86 12.58
C MET A 1 14.21 22.59 12.93
N ASN A 2 13.57 21.44 13.17
CA ASN A 2 14.32 20.17 13.22
C ASN A 2 14.99 19.97 11.83
N SER A 3 16.30 19.72 11.80
CA SER A 3 17.12 19.60 10.57
C SER A 3 16.54 18.61 9.56
N ASP A 4 15.83 17.59 10.03
CA ASP A 4 15.21 16.59 9.16
C ASP A 4 14.05 17.15 8.34
N PHE A 5 13.27 18.07 8.94
CA PHE A 5 12.17 18.73 8.22
C PHE A 5 12.68 19.67 7.15
N GLU A 6 13.74 20.43 7.43
CA GLU A 6 14.37 21.31 6.42
C GLU A 6 14.91 20.49 5.24
N ASN A 7 15.51 19.33 5.51
CA ASN A 7 15.97 18.40 4.48
C ASN A 7 14.82 17.82 3.64
N ILE A 8 13.67 17.50 4.25
CA ILE A 8 12.48 17.05 3.52
C ILE A 8 11.94 18.15 2.62
N LEU A 9 11.84 19.39 3.13
CA LEU A 9 11.32 20.54 2.37
C LEU A 9 12.11 20.77 1.08
N ILE A 10 13.44 20.71 1.17
CA ILE A 10 14.34 20.85 0.01
C ILE A 10 14.09 19.74 -1.04
N LYS A 11 13.73 18.53 -0.59
CA LYS A 11 13.53 17.35 -1.46
C LYS A 11 12.10 17.18 -1.96
N ILE A 12 11.14 18.03 -1.58
CA ILE A 12 9.73 17.89 -1.97
C ILE A 12 9.52 17.64 -3.48
N PRO A 13 10.19 18.35 -4.41
CA PRO A 13 9.97 18.13 -5.84
C PRO A 13 10.36 16.71 -6.28
N GLU A 14 11.48 16.19 -5.77
CA GLU A 14 11.96 14.84 -6.06
C GLU A 14 11.05 13.78 -5.42
N ILE A 15 10.68 13.97 -4.14
CA ILE A 15 9.75 13.10 -3.42
C ILE A 15 8.42 13.02 -4.18
N GLY A 16 7.87 14.16 -4.61
CA GLY A 16 6.63 14.22 -5.37
C GLY A 16 6.72 13.47 -6.70
N LYS A 17 7.85 13.60 -7.41
CA LYS A 17 8.10 12.85 -8.64
C LYS A 17 8.12 11.34 -8.37
N ASN A 18 8.88 10.89 -7.37
CA ASN A 18 9.00 9.47 -7.02
C ASN A 18 7.64 8.89 -6.56
N MET A 19 6.85 9.66 -5.81
CA MET A 19 5.48 9.28 -5.43
C MET A 19 4.58 9.13 -6.65
N HIS A 20 4.66 10.04 -7.61
CA HIS A 20 3.86 9.96 -8.84
C HIS A 20 4.27 8.76 -9.70
N GLU A 21 5.56 8.46 -9.84
CA GLU A 21 6.06 7.28 -10.56
C GLU A 21 5.55 5.97 -9.94
N LEU A 22 5.61 5.84 -8.62
CA LEU A 22 5.02 4.69 -7.90
C LEU A 22 3.51 4.60 -8.13
N MET A 23 2.79 5.73 -8.13
CA MET A 23 1.36 5.73 -8.41
C MET A 23 1.04 5.29 -9.84
N VAL A 24 1.86 5.67 -10.84
CA VAL A 24 1.71 5.22 -12.22
C VAL A 24 1.86 3.70 -12.32
N GLU A 25 2.79 3.10 -11.58
CA GLU A 25 2.96 1.64 -11.52
C GLU A 25 1.77 0.95 -10.85
N LEU A 26 1.28 1.52 -9.74
CA LEU A 26 0.16 0.94 -8.98
C LEU A 26 -1.19 1.12 -9.68
N PHE A 27 -1.40 2.19 -10.45
CA PHE A 27 -2.71 2.59 -10.96
C PHE A 27 -3.46 1.50 -11.76
N PRO A 28 -2.84 0.77 -12.70
CA PRO A 28 -3.54 -0.20 -13.54
C PRO A 28 -4.05 -1.44 -12.79
N ILE A 29 -3.56 -1.71 -11.58
CA ILE A 29 -3.92 -2.90 -10.82
C ILE A 29 -5.38 -2.79 -10.34
N CYS A 30 -6.22 -3.74 -10.74
CA CYS A 30 -7.60 -3.84 -10.30
C CYS A 30 -7.64 -4.28 -8.82
N ARG A 31 -7.78 -3.32 -7.91
CA ARG A 31 -7.87 -3.56 -6.46
C ARG A 31 -9.32 -3.57 -5.98
N SER A 32 -9.58 -4.39 -4.97
CA SER A 32 -10.75 -4.36 -4.11
C SER A 32 -10.29 -4.55 -2.66
N ILE A 33 -11.22 -4.81 -1.74
CA ILE A 33 -10.93 -5.08 -0.32
C ILE A 33 -10.18 -6.41 -0.09
N THR A 34 -10.26 -7.34 -1.04
CA THR A 34 -9.55 -8.63 -1.07
C THR A 34 -9.05 -8.90 -2.50
N GLY A 35 -8.26 -9.96 -2.69
CA GLY A 35 -7.86 -10.45 -4.01
C GLY A 35 -6.39 -10.23 -4.38
N ASN A 36 -6.02 -10.74 -5.56
CA ASN A 36 -4.67 -10.68 -6.12
C ASN A 36 -4.22 -9.24 -6.38
N GLY A 37 -5.14 -8.33 -6.70
CA GLY A 37 -4.80 -6.92 -6.91
C GLY A 37 -4.22 -6.25 -5.65
N VAL A 38 -4.76 -6.55 -4.46
CA VAL A 38 -4.20 -6.00 -3.22
C VAL A 38 -2.86 -6.67 -2.88
N ARG A 39 -2.72 -7.99 -3.09
CA ARG A 39 -1.43 -8.70 -2.90
C ARG A 39 -0.32 -8.13 -3.79
N GLN A 40 -0.59 -7.96 -5.09
CA GLN A 40 0.35 -7.39 -6.04
C GLN A 40 0.76 -5.97 -5.62
N SER A 41 -0.20 -5.17 -5.15
CA SER A 41 0.10 -3.81 -4.68
C SER A 41 1.00 -3.81 -3.44
N LEU A 42 0.77 -4.71 -2.47
CA LEU A 42 1.61 -4.85 -1.29
C LEU A 42 3.03 -5.33 -1.63
N GLN A 43 3.17 -6.23 -2.61
CA GLN A 43 4.47 -6.69 -3.12
C GLN A 43 5.28 -5.53 -3.72
N ILE A 44 4.66 -4.65 -4.50
CA ILE A 44 5.33 -3.46 -5.06
C ILE A 44 5.78 -2.54 -3.91
N LEU A 45 4.91 -2.29 -2.93
CA LEU A 45 5.23 -1.43 -1.78
C LEU A 45 6.37 -1.99 -0.91
N GLN A 46 6.51 -3.31 -0.83
CA GLN A 46 7.62 -3.97 -0.11
C GLN A 46 9.01 -3.61 -0.68
N ASN A 47 9.10 -3.16 -1.94
CA ASN A 47 10.36 -2.68 -2.51
C ASN A 47 10.78 -1.30 -1.96
N HIS A 48 9.84 -0.55 -1.37
CA HIS A 48 10.09 0.80 -0.86
C HIS A 48 10.18 0.85 0.67
N ILE A 49 9.42 0.00 1.36
CA ILE A 49 9.35 -0.05 2.81
C ILE A 49 9.16 -1.49 3.31
N SER A 50 9.66 -1.78 4.50
CA SER A 50 9.43 -3.08 5.14
C SER A 50 7.96 -3.21 5.54
N LEU A 51 7.25 -4.18 4.95
CA LEU A 51 5.89 -4.55 5.32
C LEU A 51 5.81 -6.00 5.77
N ASN A 52 5.12 -6.23 6.89
CA ASN A 52 4.67 -7.56 7.29
C ASN A 52 3.25 -7.77 6.76
N VAL A 53 3.07 -8.76 5.88
CA VAL A 53 1.78 -9.06 5.25
C VAL A 53 1.18 -10.30 5.90
N SER A 54 -0.04 -10.17 6.41
CA SER A 54 -0.80 -11.25 7.01
C SER A 54 -2.08 -11.49 6.21
N GLU A 55 -2.45 -12.76 6.05
CA GLU A 55 -3.74 -13.14 5.45
C GLU A 55 -4.62 -13.77 6.51
N ILE A 56 -5.88 -13.33 6.57
CA ILE A 56 -6.87 -13.86 7.51
C ILE A 56 -7.97 -14.56 6.70
N PRO A 57 -8.35 -15.81 7.04
CA PRO A 57 -9.33 -16.57 6.28
C PRO A 57 -10.71 -15.90 6.20
N SER A 58 -11.40 -16.05 5.07
CA SER A 58 -12.80 -15.68 4.93
C SER A 58 -13.67 -16.41 5.96
N GLY A 59 -14.71 -15.75 6.47
CA GLY A 59 -15.56 -16.27 7.53
C GLY A 59 -15.00 -16.09 8.94
N THR A 60 -13.81 -15.50 9.10
CA THR A 60 -13.30 -15.11 10.42
C THR A 60 -14.16 -13.99 10.99
N GLU A 61 -14.64 -14.17 12.23
CA GLU A 61 -15.36 -13.13 12.98
C GLU A 61 -14.37 -12.13 13.59
N VAL A 62 -14.59 -10.84 13.35
CA VAL A 62 -13.77 -9.71 13.82
C VAL A 62 -14.70 -8.63 14.39
N PHE A 63 -14.98 -8.74 15.70
CA PHE A 63 -16.02 -7.97 16.38
C PHE A 63 -17.39 -8.20 15.72
N ASP A 64 -18.07 -7.13 15.29
CA ASP A 64 -19.39 -7.21 14.64
C ASP A 64 -19.30 -7.46 13.11
N TRP A 65 -18.11 -7.79 12.61
CA TRP A 65 -17.86 -7.99 11.17
C TRP A 65 -17.37 -9.41 10.91
N THR A 66 -17.72 -9.94 9.75
CA THR A 66 -17.18 -11.20 9.23
C THR A 66 -16.27 -10.90 8.04
N ILE A 67 -15.06 -11.48 8.00
CA ILE A 67 -14.16 -11.32 6.86
C ILE A 67 -14.81 -11.93 5.60
N PRO A 68 -14.96 -11.15 4.51
CA PRO A 68 -15.71 -11.58 3.34
C PRO A 68 -14.96 -12.66 2.57
N ARG A 69 -15.67 -13.30 1.63
CA ARG A 69 -15.04 -14.13 0.61
C ARG A 69 -14.04 -13.29 -0.20
N GLU A 70 -12.95 -13.92 -0.60
CA GLU A 70 -12.00 -13.30 -1.54
C GLU A 70 -12.64 -13.10 -2.92
N TRP A 71 -12.32 -12.00 -3.59
CA TRP A 71 -12.79 -11.68 -4.95
C TRP A 71 -11.62 -11.50 -5.92
N ASN A 72 -11.69 -12.18 -7.07
CA ASN A 72 -10.79 -12.09 -8.22
C ASN A 72 -11.52 -12.37 -9.52
#